data_AF-A0A7S2Y3X0-F1
#
_entry.id   AF-A0A7S2Y3X0-F1
#
_cell.length_a   1.000
_cell.length_b   1.000
_cell.length_c   1.000
_cell.angle_alpha   90.00
_cell.angle_beta   90.00
_cell.angle_gamma   90.00
#
_symmetry.space_group_name_H-M   'P 1'
#
loop_
_entity.id
_entity.type
_entity.pdbx_description
1 polymer ?
#
loop_
_entity_poly.entity_id
_entity_poly.type
_entity_poly.pdbx_seq_one_letter_code
_entity_poly.pdbx_strand_id
1 'polypeptide(L)'
;SIALEAKAWLYQGRKVKESLLSVPLVRLPARKKPAKKGFVALDSYGVGAGNDGSKERRAAETAAASVPLSQLNEDQDRLLYGNWQTDKWSPAYVGPQDDLPVNEHKNIELALLNPGLVHIDIPLAAVQAAKQLGIPYAPCLIGFNSSQGTPIIRGIVVHEHNAEMIHHGAQEISQHREDKEEDARQRFVYRKWKKLMVGILVKQRLDREYGSQKEGEDEDARLVEVQSDGES
;
A
#
# COMPACT_ATOMS: atom_id res chain seq x y z
N SER A 1 -1.07 -30.59 17.78
CA SER A 1 0.24 -29.92 17.92
C SER A 1 0.49 -29.04 16.71
N ILE A 2 0.76 -27.74 16.91
CA ILE A 2 1.01 -26.81 15.80
C ILE A 2 2.51 -26.87 15.45
N ALA A 3 2.83 -26.96 14.16
CA ALA A 3 4.19 -26.85 13.64
C ALA A 3 4.27 -25.63 12.71
N LEU A 4 5.18 -24.71 13.00
CA LEU A 4 5.33 -23.44 12.28
C LEU A 4 6.79 -23.20 11.90
N GLU A 5 6.98 -22.32 10.93
CA GLU A 5 8.30 -21.85 10.53
C GLU A 5 8.95 -21.01 11.63
N ALA A 6 10.29 -20.95 11.65
CA ALA A 6 11.04 -20.24 12.69
C ALA A 6 10.62 -18.78 12.86
N LYS A 7 10.43 -18.03 11.76
CA LYS A 7 9.95 -16.64 11.81
C LYS A 7 8.52 -16.52 12.36
N ALA A 8 7.65 -17.48 12.03
CA ALA A 8 6.25 -17.45 12.46
C ALA A 8 6.10 -17.63 13.99
N TRP A 9 7.04 -18.32 14.64
CA TRP A 9 7.06 -18.44 16.11
C TRP A 9 7.29 -17.10 16.81
N LEU A 10 7.99 -16.14 16.19
CA LEU A 10 8.26 -14.83 16.79
C LEU A 10 6.96 -14.07 17.08
N TYR A 11 5.97 -14.15 16.18
CA TYR A 11 4.64 -13.56 16.39
C TYR A 11 3.81 -14.27 17.48
N GLN A 12 4.24 -15.46 17.92
CA GLN A 12 3.68 -16.14 19.09
C GLN A 12 4.50 -15.87 20.37
N GLY A 13 5.44 -14.91 20.33
CA GLY A 13 6.31 -14.59 21.47
C GLY A 13 7.32 -15.69 21.78
N ARG A 14 7.71 -16.48 20.77
CA ARG A 14 8.61 -17.64 20.92
C ARG A 14 9.69 -17.63 19.85
N LYS A 15 10.87 -18.17 20.17
CA LYS A 15 11.99 -18.32 19.22
C LYS A 15 12.43 -19.77 19.24
N VAL A 16 12.70 -20.32 18.06
CA VAL A 16 13.27 -21.67 17.93
C VAL A 16 14.65 -21.67 18.57
N LYS A 17 14.95 -22.68 19.38
CA LYS A 17 16.27 -22.89 19.99
C LYS A 17 17.33 -22.94 18.92
N GLU A 18 18.41 -22.19 19.10
CA GLU A 18 19.49 -22.12 18.11
C GLU A 18 20.13 -23.49 17.87
N SER A 19 20.23 -24.32 18.91
CA SER A 19 20.71 -25.70 18.83
C SER A 19 19.79 -26.64 18.03
N LEU A 20 18.50 -26.29 17.86
CA LEU A 20 17.50 -27.12 17.19
C LEU A 20 17.12 -26.58 15.80
N LEU A 21 17.69 -25.45 15.36
CA LEU A 21 17.44 -24.90 14.03
C LEU A 21 17.81 -25.88 12.91
N SER A 22 18.86 -26.67 13.09
CA SER A 22 19.29 -27.69 12.11
C SER A 22 18.39 -28.94 12.09
N VAL A 23 17.54 -29.14 13.12
CA VAL A 23 16.70 -30.33 13.28
C VAL A 23 15.22 -29.93 13.23
N PRO A 24 14.66 -29.74 12.02
CA PRO A 24 13.23 -29.44 11.87
C PRO A 24 12.37 -30.64 12.24
N LEU A 25 11.14 -30.40 12.70
CA LEU A 25 10.15 -31.46 12.93
C LEU A 25 9.59 -31.98 11.60
N VAL A 26 9.30 -31.07 10.67
CA VAL A 26 8.77 -31.39 9.33
C VAL A 26 9.50 -30.54 8.30
N ARG A 27 9.95 -31.19 7.21
CA ARG A 27 10.47 -30.53 6.02
C ARG A 27 9.39 -30.59 4.94
N LEU A 28 8.96 -29.43 4.46
CA LEU A 28 8.01 -29.34 3.35
C LEU A 28 8.76 -28.88 2.09
N PRO A 29 8.69 -29.63 0.98
CA PRO A 29 9.36 -29.22 -0.25
C PRO A 29 8.76 -27.91 -0.75
N ALA A 30 9.63 -26.98 -1.17
CA ALA A 30 9.15 -25.77 -1.82
C ALA A 30 8.31 -26.13 -3.04
N ARG A 31 7.12 -25.53 -3.15
CA ARG A 31 6.34 -25.60 -4.39
C ARG A 31 7.13 -24.84 -5.45
N LYS A 32 7.69 -25.55 -6.43
CA LYS A 32 8.30 -24.93 -7.62
C LYS A 32 7.28 -23.96 -8.22
N LYS A 33 7.55 -22.66 -8.14
CA LYS A 33 6.72 -21.66 -8.82
C LYS A 33 6.74 -22.04 -10.31
N PRO A 34 5.58 -22.17 -10.98
CA PRO A 34 5.61 -22.42 -12.41
C PRO A 34 6.44 -21.30 -13.03
N ALA A 35 7.47 -21.66 -13.79
CA ALA A 35 8.23 -20.67 -14.53
C ALA A 35 7.23 -19.78 -15.27
N LYS A 36 7.39 -18.45 -15.20
CA LYS A 36 6.63 -17.52 -16.02
C LYS A 36 7.02 -17.75 -17.47
N LYS A 37 6.50 -18.82 -18.08
CA LYS A 37 6.51 -18.97 -19.52
C LYS A 37 5.53 -17.92 -20.00
N GLY A 38 6.01 -16.99 -20.83
CA GLY A 38 5.10 -16.20 -21.67
C GLY A 38 4.19 -17.14 -22.44
N PHE A 39 3.14 -16.61 -23.07
CA PHE A 39 2.36 -17.41 -24.00
C PHE A 39 3.32 -18.04 -25.03
N VAL A 40 3.52 -19.35 -24.95
CA VAL A 40 4.25 -20.16 -25.93
C VAL A 40 3.18 -20.96 -26.63
N ALA A 41 3.05 -20.72 -27.95
CA ALA A 41 2.14 -21.51 -28.76
C ALA A 41 2.45 -22.99 -28.58
N LEU A 42 1.40 -23.79 -28.42
CA LEU A 42 1.54 -25.22 -28.23
C LEU A 42 1.98 -25.82 -29.58
N ASP A 43 3.28 -26.11 -29.76
CA ASP A 43 3.83 -26.84 -30.91
C ASP A 43 3.33 -28.32 -30.97
N SER A 44 2.44 -28.73 -30.06
CA SER A 44 2.06 -30.12 -29.82
C SER A 44 1.10 -30.71 -30.86
N TYR A 45 1.17 -30.25 -32.10
CA TYR A 45 0.77 -31.08 -33.24
C TYR A 45 1.97 -31.34 -34.14
N GLY A 46 3.08 -31.80 -33.57
CA GLY A 46 4.22 -32.26 -34.37
C GLY A 46 5.45 -32.68 -33.57
N VAL A 47 6.17 -33.66 -34.10
CA VAL A 47 7.55 -33.96 -33.71
C VAL A 47 8.40 -32.82 -34.27
N GLY A 48 8.82 -31.91 -33.40
CA GLY A 48 9.54 -30.68 -33.77
C GLY A 48 10.86 -30.55 -33.04
N ALA A 49 11.64 -29.51 -33.37
CA ALA A 49 13.00 -29.31 -32.85
C ALA A 49 13.12 -29.32 -31.30
N GLY A 50 12.03 -29.05 -30.58
CA GLY A 50 11.97 -29.09 -29.10
C GLY A 50 11.56 -30.43 -28.48
N ASN A 51 11.01 -31.37 -29.27
CA ASN A 51 10.58 -32.70 -28.82
C ASN A 51 10.81 -33.71 -29.95
N ASP A 52 11.94 -34.42 -29.86
CA ASP A 52 12.38 -35.44 -30.81
C ASP A 52 11.54 -36.73 -30.73
N GLY A 53 10.64 -36.85 -29.75
CA GLY A 53 9.83 -38.04 -29.54
C GLY A 53 10.66 -39.29 -29.22
N SER A 54 11.94 -39.15 -28.85
CA SER A 54 12.84 -40.27 -28.59
C SER A 54 12.47 -40.99 -27.30
N LYS A 55 12.77 -42.29 -27.24
CA LYS A 55 12.58 -43.08 -26.00
C LYS A 55 13.53 -42.60 -24.89
N GLU A 56 14.71 -42.15 -25.27
CA GLU A 56 15.75 -41.66 -24.36
C GLU A 56 15.32 -40.38 -23.64
N ARG A 57 14.72 -39.42 -24.37
CA ARG A 57 14.18 -38.20 -23.75
C ARG A 57 13.03 -38.50 -22.79
N ARG A 58 12.12 -39.41 -23.15
CA ARG A 58 11.04 -39.87 -22.24
C ARG A 58 11.61 -40.56 -21.01
N ALA A 59 12.65 -41.38 -21.17
CA ALA A 59 13.33 -42.04 -20.05
C ALA A 59 14.04 -41.04 -19.13
N ALA A 60 14.66 -39.99 -19.70
CA ALA A 60 15.27 -38.92 -18.93
C ALA A 60 14.24 -38.07 -18.16
N GLU A 61 13.09 -37.75 -18.76
CA GLU A 61 11.99 -37.05 -18.08
C GLU A 61 11.37 -37.89 -16.96
N THR A 62 11.18 -39.19 -17.18
CA THR A 62 10.70 -40.11 -16.13
C THR A 62 11.74 -40.31 -15.03
N ALA A 63 13.02 -40.38 -15.35
CA ALA A 63 14.11 -40.45 -14.37
C ALA A 63 14.22 -39.15 -13.54
N ALA A 64 14.09 -37.98 -14.17
CA ALA A 64 14.07 -36.70 -13.46
C ALA A 64 12.84 -36.56 -12.56
N ALA A 65 11.70 -37.13 -12.97
CA ALA A 65 10.49 -37.17 -12.16
C ALA A 65 10.55 -38.22 -11.03
N SER A 66 11.40 -39.25 -11.14
CA SER A 66 11.56 -40.32 -10.14
C SER A 66 12.70 -40.10 -9.15
N VAL A 67 13.39 -38.96 -9.22
CA VAL A 67 14.39 -38.56 -8.20
C VAL A 67 13.72 -38.52 -6.82
N PRO A 68 14.28 -39.20 -5.80
CA PRO A 68 13.68 -39.25 -4.47
C PRO A 68 13.63 -37.84 -3.85
N LEU A 69 12.51 -37.55 -3.17
CA LEU A 69 12.21 -36.24 -2.56
C LEU A 69 13.32 -35.75 -1.60
N SER A 70 14.14 -36.66 -1.07
CA SER A 70 15.27 -36.39 -0.19
C SER A 70 16.46 -35.70 -0.85
N GLN A 71 16.52 -35.62 -2.18
CA GLN A 71 17.63 -35.02 -2.94
C GLN A 71 17.28 -33.64 -3.55
N LEU A 72 16.14 -33.06 -3.19
CA LEU A 72 15.75 -31.72 -3.65
C LEU A 72 16.34 -30.67 -2.70
N ASN A 73 16.98 -29.66 -3.30
CA ASN A 73 17.69 -28.52 -2.71
C ASN A 73 17.31 -28.18 -1.25
N GLU A 74 18.24 -28.41 -0.32
CA GLU A 74 18.12 -28.07 1.11
C GLU A 74 17.80 -26.58 1.35
N ASP A 75 18.21 -25.70 0.43
CA ASP A 75 18.07 -24.25 0.57
C ASP A 75 16.66 -23.69 0.27
N GLN A 76 15.74 -24.50 -0.27
CA GLN A 76 14.40 -24.03 -0.67
C GLN A 76 13.26 -24.65 0.16
N ASP A 77 13.54 -25.66 0.98
CA ASP A 77 12.51 -26.34 1.74
C ASP A 77 12.01 -25.51 2.92
N ARG A 78 10.70 -25.57 3.16
CA ARG A 78 10.10 -24.91 4.31
C ARG A 78 10.26 -25.79 5.54
N LEU A 79 11.10 -25.34 6.45
CA LEU A 79 11.39 -25.98 7.73
C LEU A 79 10.32 -25.61 8.77
N LEU A 80 9.65 -26.60 9.35
CA LEU A 80 8.66 -26.41 10.40
C LEU A 80 9.16 -26.99 11.73
N TYR A 81 8.93 -26.24 12.80
CA TYR A 81 9.34 -26.56 14.17
C TYR A 81 8.11 -26.67 15.07
N GLY A 82 8.16 -27.59 16.03
CA GLY A 82 7.13 -27.79 17.05
C GLY A 82 7.33 -26.88 18.27
N ASN A 83 6.27 -26.74 19.08
CA ASN A 83 6.28 -25.97 20.33
C ASN A 83 7.45 -26.32 21.28
N TRP A 84 7.77 -27.60 21.44
CA TRP A 84 8.84 -28.07 22.34
C TRP A 84 10.25 -27.64 21.91
N GLN A 85 10.41 -27.23 20.64
CA GLN A 85 11.67 -26.75 20.08
C GLN A 85 11.87 -25.24 20.29
N THR A 86 10.89 -24.55 20.89
CA THR A 86 10.92 -23.09 21.05
C THR A 86 10.97 -22.66 22.50
N ASP A 87 11.67 -21.56 22.75
CA ASP A 87 11.74 -20.86 24.03
C ASP A 87 10.96 -19.54 23.97
N LYS A 88 10.65 -18.95 25.13
CA LYS A 88 10.06 -17.60 25.20
C LYS A 88 11.00 -16.60 24.57
N TRP A 89 10.48 -15.74 23.72
CA TRP A 89 11.24 -14.72 23.02
C TRP A 89 10.80 -13.34 23.45
N SER A 90 11.80 -12.47 23.66
CA SER A 90 11.64 -11.04 23.83
C SER A 90 12.73 -10.37 22.99
N PRO A 91 12.43 -9.31 22.23
CA PRO A 91 13.44 -8.58 21.48
C PRO A 91 14.43 -7.88 22.43
N ALA A 92 15.66 -7.66 21.94
CA ALA A 92 16.68 -6.93 22.68
C ALA A 92 16.30 -5.46 22.82
N TYR A 93 16.65 -4.86 23.95
CA TYR A 93 16.49 -3.42 24.18
C TYR A 93 17.39 -2.61 23.25
N VAL A 94 16.84 -1.53 22.70
CA VAL A 94 17.54 -0.61 21.81
C VAL A 94 17.75 0.70 22.56
N GLY A 95 19.02 1.03 22.82
CA GLY A 95 19.42 2.23 23.53
C GLY A 95 19.33 3.51 22.68
N PRO A 96 19.53 4.69 23.28
CA PRO A 96 19.46 5.98 22.59
C PRO A 96 20.52 6.20 21.50
N GLN A 97 21.63 5.46 21.56
CA GLN A 97 22.76 5.58 20.62
C GLN A 97 22.85 4.41 19.64
N ASP A 98 21.98 3.41 19.80
CA ASP A 98 21.97 2.24 18.94
C ASP A 98 21.23 2.54 17.64
N ASP A 99 21.66 1.93 16.54
CA ASP A 99 20.96 2.05 15.27
C ASP A 99 19.60 1.32 15.31
N LEU A 100 18.64 1.84 14.54
CA LEU A 100 17.33 1.24 14.41
C LEU A 100 17.41 -0.14 13.71
N PRO A 101 16.89 -1.22 14.31
CA PRO A 101 16.93 -2.57 13.74
C PRO A 101 15.90 -2.70 12.62
N VAL A 102 16.29 -2.35 11.40
CA VAL A 102 15.43 -2.42 10.22
C VAL A 102 15.53 -3.77 9.49
N ASN A 103 14.40 -4.23 8.93
CA ASN A 103 14.38 -5.40 8.06
C ASN A 103 15.02 -5.09 6.69
N GLU A 104 15.14 -6.09 5.80
CA GLU A 104 15.63 -5.95 4.42
C GLU A 104 14.88 -4.86 3.62
N HIS A 105 13.60 -4.64 3.95
CA HIS A 105 12.74 -3.61 3.37
C HIS A 105 12.87 -2.23 4.03
N LYS A 106 13.83 -2.04 4.93
CA LYS A 106 14.06 -0.83 5.72
C LYS A 106 12.87 -0.41 6.60
N ASN A 107 12.03 -1.36 7.00
CA ASN A 107 10.86 -1.14 7.86
C ASN A 107 11.02 -1.91 9.17
N ILE A 108 10.34 -1.44 10.22
CA ILE A 108 10.24 -2.12 11.52
C ILE A 108 8.82 -2.65 11.69
N GLU A 109 8.67 -3.89 12.12
CA GLU A 109 7.36 -4.49 12.35
C GLU A 109 6.83 -4.15 13.74
N LEU A 110 5.60 -3.63 13.84
CA LEU A 110 4.99 -3.25 15.12
C LEU A 110 4.83 -4.44 16.07
N ALA A 111 4.50 -5.61 15.53
CA ALA A 111 4.31 -6.83 16.31
C ALA A 111 5.61 -7.38 16.94
N LEU A 112 6.77 -6.96 16.42
CA LEU A 112 8.10 -7.39 16.85
C LEU A 112 8.93 -6.21 17.37
N LEU A 113 8.26 -5.15 17.84
CA LEU A 113 8.91 -3.91 18.25
C LEU A 113 9.83 -4.13 19.45
N ASN A 114 11.06 -3.65 19.33
CA ASN A 114 12.05 -3.69 20.41
C ASN A 114 11.69 -2.71 21.53
N PRO A 115 11.93 -3.06 22.81
CA PRO A 115 11.79 -2.10 23.89
C PRO A 115 12.83 -0.97 23.74
N GLY A 116 12.44 0.26 24.10
CA GLY A 116 13.21 1.49 23.83
C GLY A 116 12.85 2.18 22.51
N LEU A 117 12.06 1.53 21.66
CA LEU A 117 11.46 2.11 20.46
C LEU A 117 9.97 2.38 20.65
N VAL A 118 9.50 3.47 20.06
CA VAL A 118 8.10 3.91 20.13
C VAL A 118 7.56 4.10 18.73
N HIS A 119 6.35 3.58 18.49
CA HIS A 119 5.59 3.81 17.28
C HIS A 119 4.76 5.08 17.39
N ILE A 120 4.88 5.96 16.41
CA ILE A 120 4.11 7.19 16.28
C ILE A 120 3.16 7.04 15.10
N ASP A 121 1.85 6.94 15.39
CA ASP A 121 0.80 6.70 14.40
C ASP A 121 0.27 7.96 13.70
N ILE A 122 1.16 8.89 13.35
CA ILE A 122 0.81 10.11 12.62
C ILE A 122 1.40 10.04 11.20
N PRO A 123 0.58 9.73 10.18
CA PRO A 123 1.07 9.59 8.82
C PRO A 123 1.52 10.94 8.25
N LEU A 124 2.60 10.92 7.47
CA LEU A 124 3.20 12.08 6.78
C LEU A 124 3.77 13.18 7.68
N ALA A 125 3.01 13.70 8.66
CA ALA A 125 3.47 14.79 9.53
C ALA A 125 4.63 14.34 10.45
N ALA A 126 4.57 13.13 11.01
CA ALA A 126 5.70 12.60 11.80
C ALA A 126 6.97 12.40 10.96
N VAL A 127 6.81 11.94 9.70
CA VAL A 127 7.94 11.81 8.77
C VAL A 127 8.55 13.18 8.45
N GLN A 128 7.72 14.20 8.24
CA GLN A 128 8.18 15.56 7.99
C GLN A 128 8.86 16.15 9.21
N ALA A 129 8.29 15.97 10.40
CA ALA A 129 8.88 16.41 11.66
C ALA A 129 10.25 15.76 11.89
N ALA A 130 10.36 14.43 11.74
CA ALA A 130 11.62 13.71 11.89
C ALA A 130 12.69 14.20 10.90
N LYS A 131 12.30 14.46 9.64
CA LYS A 131 13.20 15.02 8.63
C LYS A 131 13.64 16.45 8.95
N GLN A 132 12.74 17.30 9.47
CA GLN A 132 13.07 18.68 9.83
C GLN A 132 14.00 18.74 11.05
N LEU A 133 13.81 17.83 12.01
CA LEU A 133 14.60 17.74 13.24
C LEU A 133 15.89 16.93 13.07
N GLY A 134 16.06 16.22 11.95
CA GLY A 134 17.25 15.39 11.69
C GLY A 134 17.34 14.13 12.57
N ILE A 135 16.20 13.64 13.06
CA ILE A 135 16.12 12.49 13.97
C ILE A 135 16.04 11.19 13.16
N PRO A 136 16.82 10.15 13.49
CA PRO A 136 16.73 8.85 12.82
C PRO A 136 15.36 8.21 13.06
N TYR A 137 14.73 7.75 11.99
CA TYR A 137 13.42 7.11 12.03
C TYR A 137 13.35 5.97 11.01
N ALA A 138 12.45 5.02 11.26
CA ALA A 138 12.11 3.96 10.31
C ALA A 138 10.60 3.89 10.09
N PRO A 139 10.10 3.59 8.87
CA PRO A 139 8.67 3.35 8.65
C PRO A 139 8.19 2.12 9.44
N CYS A 140 6.98 2.22 10.02
CA CYS A 140 6.39 1.14 10.78
C CYS A 140 5.47 0.27 9.92
N LEU A 141 5.74 -1.03 9.86
CA LEU A 141 4.86 -2.04 9.29
C LEU A 141 3.89 -2.52 10.38
N ILE A 142 2.61 -2.17 10.25
CA ILE A 142 1.57 -2.58 11.19
C ILE A 142 1.12 -4.02 10.90
N GLY A 143 1.08 -4.39 9.62
CA GLY A 143 0.66 -5.72 9.20
C GLY A 143 0.49 -5.81 7.69
N PHE A 144 -0.36 -6.72 7.24
CA PHE A 144 -0.62 -6.96 5.82
C PHE A 144 -2.12 -6.91 5.56
N ASN A 145 -2.50 -6.38 4.40
CA ASN A 145 -3.88 -6.40 3.96
C ASN A 145 -4.29 -7.85 3.61
N SER A 146 -5.39 -8.33 4.21
CA SER A 146 -5.91 -9.69 4.00
C SER A 146 -6.34 -9.97 2.55
N SER A 147 -6.74 -8.93 1.81
CA SER A 147 -7.25 -9.09 0.44
C SER A 147 -6.12 -9.20 -0.59
N GLN A 148 -5.08 -8.38 -0.47
CA GLN A 148 -4.04 -8.23 -1.50
C GLN A 148 -2.65 -8.70 -1.05
N GLY A 149 -2.46 -9.01 0.23
CA GLY A 149 -1.15 -9.33 0.80
C GLY A 149 -0.18 -8.14 0.81
N THR A 150 -0.66 -6.92 0.55
CA THR A 150 0.15 -5.70 0.52
C THR A 150 0.51 -5.27 1.95
N PRO A 151 1.77 -4.87 2.23
CA PRO A 151 2.17 -4.36 3.53
C PRO A 151 1.43 -3.04 3.87
N ILE A 152 0.90 -2.96 5.08
CA ILE A 152 0.28 -1.75 5.65
C ILE A 152 1.37 -1.03 6.44
N ILE A 153 1.99 -0.03 5.81
CA ILE A 153 3.01 0.82 6.42
C ILE A 153 2.34 2.12 6.84
N ARG A 154 2.38 2.44 8.13
CA ARG A 154 1.75 3.64 8.67
C ARG A 154 2.50 4.16 9.89
N GLY A 155 2.73 5.47 9.88
CA GLY A 155 3.51 6.13 10.92
C GLY A 155 5.01 5.80 10.83
N ILE A 156 5.72 6.12 11.90
CA ILE A 156 7.17 5.89 12.03
C ILE A 156 7.49 5.28 13.39
N VAL A 157 8.65 4.64 13.48
CA VAL A 157 9.28 4.20 14.72
C VAL A 157 10.50 5.09 14.98
N VAL A 158 10.61 5.55 16.22
CA VAL A 158 11.72 6.36 16.72
C VAL A 158 12.15 5.86 18.10
N HIS A 159 13.31 6.28 18.58
CA HIS A 159 13.69 6.05 19.97
C HIS A 159 12.76 6.79 20.92
N GLU A 160 12.52 6.19 22.10
CA GLU A 160 11.62 6.71 23.13
C GLU A 160 11.94 8.16 23.54
N HIS A 161 13.21 8.51 23.72
CA HIS A 161 13.65 9.86 24.11
C HIS A 161 13.32 10.96 23.08
N ASN A 162 13.15 10.59 21.81
CA ASN A 162 12.81 11.53 20.74
C ASN A 162 11.30 11.61 20.47
N ALA A 163 10.51 10.72 21.06
CA ALA A 163 9.09 10.58 20.74
C ALA A 163 8.32 11.88 20.99
N GLU A 164 8.55 12.52 22.13
CA GLU A 164 7.89 13.78 22.52
C GLU A 164 8.20 14.91 21.53
N MET A 165 9.47 15.07 21.14
CA MET A 165 9.87 16.09 20.18
C MET A 165 9.21 15.89 18.81
N ILE A 166 9.13 14.64 18.34
CA ILE A 166 8.44 14.31 17.10
C ILE A 166 6.93 14.56 17.21
N HIS A 167 6.32 14.25 18.35
CA HIS A 167 4.90 14.50 18.57
C HIS A 167 4.57 15.98 18.46
N HIS A 168 5.34 16.85 19.13
CA HIS A 168 5.16 18.30 19.04
C HIS A 168 5.36 18.80 17.61
N GLY A 169 6.47 18.44 16.96
CA GLY A 169 6.72 18.85 15.57
C GLY A 169 5.64 18.35 14.59
N ALA A 170 5.13 17.13 14.78
CA ALA A 170 4.05 16.59 13.95
C ALA A 170 2.72 17.33 14.16
N GLN A 171 2.42 17.74 15.40
CA GLN A 171 1.24 18.54 15.71
C GLN A 171 1.31 19.92 15.02
N GLU A 172 2.44 20.63 15.12
CA GLU A 172 2.63 21.91 14.46
C GLU A 172 2.48 21.82 12.94
N ILE A 173 3.08 20.80 12.32
CA ILE A 173 2.97 20.56 10.89
C ILE A 173 1.53 20.27 10.48
N SER A 174 0.79 19.52 11.30
CA SER A 174 -0.61 19.19 11.03
C SER A 174 -1.50 20.42 11.12
N GLN A 175 -1.32 21.25 12.15
CA GLN A 175 -2.02 22.52 12.32
C GLN A 175 -1.75 23.47 11.15
N HIS A 176 -0.49 23.70 10.80
CA HIS A 176 -0.14 24.58 9.69
C HIS A 176 -0.67 24.07 8.34
N ARG A 177 -0.83 22.76 8.18
CA ARG A 177 -1.48 22.19 7.00
C ARG A 177 -2.98 22.45 7.01
N GLU A 178 -3.64 22.28 8.14
CA GLU A 178 -5.06 22.57 8.31
C GLU A 178 -5.35 24.04 8.00
N ASP A 179 -4.59 24.97 8.58
CA ASP A 179 -4.71 26.41 8.31
C ASP A 179 -4.61 26.74 6.81
N LYS A 180 -3.65 26.10 6.12
CA LYS A 180 -3.49 26.28 4.66
C LYS A 180 -4.66 25.73 3.86
N GLU A 181 -5.22 24.60 4.29
CA GLU A 181 -6.39 23.99 3.64
C GLU A 181 -7.63 24.85 3.85
N GLU A 182 -7.80 25.45 5.02
CA GLU A 182 -8.86 26.43 5.32
C GLU A 182 -8.71 27.70 4.47
N ASP A 183 -7.52 28.28 4.43
CA ASP A 183 -7.19 29.43 3.59
C ASP A 183 -7.51 29.16 2.11
N ALA A 184 -7.11 28.00 1.60
CA ALA A 184 -7.38 27.60 0.23
C ALA A 184 -8.89 27.44 -0.02
N ARG A 185 -9.63 26.88 0.94
CA ARG A 185 -11.09 26.74 0.89
C ARG A 185 -11.78 28.10 0.88
N GLN A 186 -11.39 29.01 1.77
CA GLN A 186 -11.92 30.37 1.81
C GLN A 186 -11.67 31.10 0.50
N ARG A 187 -10.43 31.08 -0.01
CA ARG A 187 -10.08 31.68 -1.32
C ARG A 187 -10.88 31.08 -2.47
N PHE A 188 -11.14 29.78 -2.46
CA PHE A 188 -11.99 29.13 -3.46
C PHE A 188 -13.44 29.65 -3.40
N VAL A 189 -14.02 29.73 -2.20
CA VAL A 189 -15.36 30.26 -1.97
C VAL A 189 -15.44 31.71 -2.45
N TYR A 190 -14.51 32.58 -2.06
CA TYR A 190 -14.47 33.97 -2.53
C TYR A 190 -14.39 34.09 -4.05
N ARG A 191 -13.57 33.27 -4.72
CA ARG A 191 -13.50 33.25 -6.18
C ARG A 191 -14.83 32.86 -6.83
N LYS A 192 -15.55 31.89 -6.25
CA LYS A 192 -16.88 31.47 -6.74
C LYS A 192 -17.90 32.59 -6.56
N TRP A 193 -17.95 33.23 -5.39
CA TRP A 193 -18.82 34.37 -5.13
C TRP A 193 -18.55 35.55 -6.06
N LYS A 194 -17.28 35.89 -6.26
CA LYS A 194 -16.88 36.93 -7.22
C LYS A 194 -17.40 36.61 -8.63
N LYS A 195 -17.25 35.37 -9.09
CA LYS A 195 -17.74 34.95 -10.41
C LYS A 195 -19.27 35.04 -10.51
N LEU A 196 -19.98 34.67 -9.45
CA LEU A 196 -21.45 34.74 -9.40
C LEU A 196 -21.94 36.20 -9.45
N MET A 197 -21.35 37.10 -8.66
CA MET A 197 -21.68 38.53 -8.68
C MET A 197 -21.39 39.17 -10.04
N VAL A 198 -20.22 38.89 -10.63
CA VAL A 198 -19.89 39.38 -11.98
C VAL A 198 -20.87 38.84 -13.01
N GLY A 199 -21.27 37.56 -12.91
CA GLY A 199 -22.28 36.97 -13.79
C GLY A 199 -23.64 37.68 -13.68
N ILE A 200 -24.08 38.02 -12.47
CA ILE A 200 -25.33 38.77 -12.25
C ILE A 200 -25.21 40.18 -12.84
N LEU A 201 -24.10 40.88 -12.61
CA LEU A 201 -23.89 42.23 -13.16
C LEU A 201 -23.85 42.24 -14.69
N VAL A 202 -23.17 41.25 -15.30
CA VAL A 202 -23.12 41.09 -16.76
C VAL A 202 -24.52 40.80 -17.32
N LYS A 203 -25.28 39.91 -16.67
CA LYS A 203 -26.67 39.63 -17.06
C LYS A 203 -27.53 40.91 -16.98
N GLN A 204 -27.47 41.64 -15.87
CA GLN A 204 -28.23 42.89 -15.72
C GLN A 204 -27.86 43.94 -16.77
N ARG A 205 -26.57 44.04 -17.12
CA ARG A 205 -26.11 44.92 -18.20
C ARG A 205 -26.68 44.49 -19.56
N LEU A 206 -26.61 43.20 -19.86
CA LEU A 206 -27.13 42.65 -21.11
C LEU A 206 -28.65 42.83 -21.22
N ASP A 207 -29.39 42.59 -20.13
CA ASP A 207 -30.83 42.81 -20.05
C ASP A 207 -31.17 44.30 -20.25
N ARG A 208 -30.33 45.24 -19.80
CA ARG A 208 -30.55 46.68 -20.06
C ARG A 208 -30.27 47.08 -21.50
N GLU A 209 -29.17 46.58 -22.08
CA GLU A 209 -28.74 46.96 -23.44
C GLU A 209 -29.55 46.25 -24.53
N TYR A 210 -30.06 45.04 -24.26
CA TYR A 210 -30.72 44.17 -25.25
C TYR A 210 -32.08 43.61 -24.80
N GLY A 211 -32.51 43.81 -23.56
CA GLY A 211 -33.79 43.24 -23.07
C GLY A 211 -35.01 43.82 -23.76
N SER A 212 -34.96 45.08 -24.22
CA SER A 212 -36.07 45.71 -24.95
C SER A 212 -36.30 45.14 -26.36
N GLN A 213 -35.30 44.48 -26.97
CA GLN A 213 -35.50 43.81 -28.26
C GLN A 213 -36.30 42.51 -28.13
N LYS A 214 -36.24 41.86 -26.96
CA LYS A 214 -36.93 40.60 -26.72
C LYS A 214 -38.41 40.80 -26.40
N GLU A 215 -38.74 41.88 -25.68
CA GLU A 215 -40.15 42.25 -25.44
C GLU A 215 -40.85 42.72 -26.73
N GLY A 216 -40.13 43.37 -27.66
CA GLY A 216 -40.68 43.74 -28.97
C GLY A 216 -40.93 42.56 -29.91
N GLU A 217 -40.03 41.56 -29.96
CA GLU A 217 -40.22 40.35 -30.77
C GLU A 217 -41.33 39.43 -30.22
N ASP A 218 -41.50 39.35 -28.89
CA ASP A 218 -42.57 38.57 -28.26
C ASP A 218 -43.96 39.28 -28.34
N GLU A 219 -44.01 40.62 -28.37
CA GLU A 219 -45.26 41.37 -28.64
C GLU A 219 -45.65 41.34 -30.12
N ASP A 220 -44.69 41.48 -31.05
CA ASP A 220 -44.94 41.36 -32.49
C ASP A 220 -45.37 39.93 -32.87
N ALA A 221 -44.79 38.88 -32.26
CA ALA A 221 -45.24 37.50 -32.46
C ALA A 221 -46.65 37.23 -31.91
N ARG A 222 -47.03 37.85 -30.79
CA ARG A 222 -48.40 37.75 -30.23
C ARG A 222 -49.45 38.53 -31.01
N LEU A 223 -49.08 39.67 -31.63
CA LEU A 223 -49.99 40.43 -32.48
C LEU A 223 -50.27 39.74 -33.82
N VAL A 224 -49.33 38.95 -34.34
CA VAL A 224 -49.50 38.15 -35.56
C VAL A 224 -50.44 36.95 -35.34
N GLU A 225 -50.43 36.31 -34.16
CA GLU A 225 -51.38 35.22 -33.86
C GLU A 225 -52.83 35.71 -33.66
N VAL A 226 -53.04 36.93 -33.14
CA VAL A 226 -54.41 37.47 -32.93
C VAL A 226 -55.07 37.91 -34.25
N GLN A 227 -54.29 38.23 -35.30
CA GLN A 227 -54.83 38.62 -36.60
C GLN A 227 -55.18 37.43 -37.51
N SER A 228 -54.66 36.21 -37.25
CA SER A 228 -54.98 35.03 -38.07
C SER A 228 -56.30 34.33 -37.73
N ASP A 229 -56.89 34.60 -36.56
CA ASP A 229 -58.13 33.98 -36.10
C ASP A 229 -59.39 34.83 -36.41
N GLY A 230 -59.24 35.96 -37.10
CA GLY A 230 -60.30 36.96 -37.31
C GLY A 230 -60.88 37.09 -38.72
N GLU A 231 -60.35 36.39 -39.73
CA GLU A 231 -60.87 36.42 -41.09
C GLU A 231 -61.36 35.02 -41.52
N SER A 232 -62.67 34.80 -41.35
CA SER A 232 -63.46 33.75 -42.00
C SER A 232 -64.82 34.33 -42.39
#